data_AF-A0A3B0P577-F1
#
_entry.id   AF-A0A3B0P577-F1
#
_cell.length_a   1.000
_cell.length_b   1.000
_cell.length_c   1.000
_cell.angle_alpha   90.00
_cell.angle_beta   90.00
_cell.angle_gamma   90.00
#
_symmetry.space_group_name_H-M   'P 1'
#
loop_
_entity.id
_entity.type
_entity.pdbx_description
1 polymer ?
#
loop_
_entity_poly.entity_id
_entity_poly.type
_entity_poly.pdbx_seq_one_letter_code
_entity_poly.pdbx_strand_id
1 'polypeptide(L)'
;MFKTQLGAIDNNSAETFLRPETAQGIFVNFKNLVRSSRAKLPFGIGQIGKSFRNEITPRDFIFRTREFEQMELEFFCEEKDSNEFYQYW
;
A
#
# COMPACT_ATOMS: atom_id res chain seq x y z
N MET A 1 0.05 13.08 -5.37
CA MET A 1 1.22 12.20 -5.13
C MET A 1 2.50 12.96 -5.44
N PHE A 2 3.64 12.57 -4.87
CA PHE A 2 4.94 13.16 -5.24
C PHE A 2 5.45 12.52 -6.53
N LYS A 3 5.61 13.32 -7.58
CA LYS A 3 6.14 12.90 -8.88
C LYS A 3 7.67 12.99 -8.87
N THR A 4 8.33 12.01 -9.46
CA THR A 4 9.79 11.98 -9.65
C THR A 4 10.13 11.23 -10.94
N GLN A 5 11.42 11.08 -11.25
CA GLN A 5 11.91 10.40 -12.45
C GLN A 5 12.89 9.29 -12.08
N LEU A 6 12.79 8.16 -12.77
CA LEU A 6 13.65 7.00 -12.56
C LEU A 6 14.68 6.89 -13.70
N GLY A 7 15.97 7.06 -13.36
CA GLY A 7 17.08 7.02 -14.31
C GLY A 7 17.67 8.40 -14.61
N ALA A 8 18.76 8.43 -15.39
CA ALA A 8 19.53 9.65 -15.67
C ALA A 8 19.00 10.46 -16.87
N ILE A 9 18.15 9.87 -17.71
CA ILE A 9 17.64 10.50 -18.94
C ILE A 9 16.16 10.84 -18.73
N ASP A 10 15.84 12.12 -18.87
CA ASP A 10 14.47 12.62 -18.81
C ASP A 10 13.71 12.21 -20.06
N ASN A 11 12.93 11.13 -19.94
CA ASN A 11 11.98 10.67 -20.95
C ASN A 11 10.63 10.42 -20.27
N ASN A 12 9.51 10.59 -20.98
CA ASN A 12 8.17 10.34 -20.42
C ASN A 12 7.99 8.92 -19.82
N SER A 13 8.76 7.93 -20.28
CA SER A 13 8.75 6.56 -19.73
C SER A 13 9.44 6.42 -18.36
N ALA A 14 10.16 7.46 -17.91
CA ALA A 14 10.86 7.48 -16.62
C ALA A 14 10.01 8.08 -15.50
N GLU A 15 8.81 8.60 -15.80
CA GLU A 15 7.93 9.18 -14.78
C GLU A 15 7.53 8.12 -13.74
N THR A 16 7.77 8.45 -12.47
CA THR A 16 7.40 7.58 -11.34
C THR A 16 6.91 8.41 -10.16
N PHE A 17 6.38 7.73 -9.15
CA PHE A 17 5.76 8.38 -7.99
C PHE A 17 6.21 7.73 -6.69
N LEU A 18 6.34 8.55 -5.65
CA LEU A 18 6.40 8.01 -4.29
C LEU A 18 5.01 7.48 -3.91
N ARG A 19 4.97 6.25 -3.41
CA ARG A 19 3.71 5.57 -3.06
C ARG A 19 2.94 6.38 -1.99
N PRO A 20 1.63 6.61 -2.16
CA PRO A 20 0.81 7.31 -1.19
C PRO A 20 0.29 6.40 -0.06
N GLU A 21 0.45 5.09 -0.21
CA GLU A 21 0.01 4.02 0.69
C GLU A 21 0.90 2.77 0.52
N THR A 22 0.72 1.75 1.35
CA THR A 22 1.53 0.53 1.32
C THR A 22 0.81 -0.66 0.66
N ALA A 23 -0.52 -0.61 0.56
CA ALA A 23 -1.43 -1.65 0.04
C ALA A 23 -1.15 -2.07 -1.40
N GLN A 24 -0.86 -1.13 -2.32
CA GLN A 24 -0.64 -1.45 -3.73
C GLN A 24 0.42 -2.54 -3.93
N GLY A 25 1.51 -2.48 -3.15
CA GLY A 25 2.59 -3.47 -3.21
C GLY A 25 2.14 -4.89 -2.88
N ILE A 26 1.16 -5.03 -2.00
CA ILE A 26 0.54 -6.30 -1.64
C ILE A 26 -0.28 -6.83 -2.83
N PHE A 27 -1.13 -5.98 -3.43
CA PHE A 27 -1.99 -6.39 -4.53
C PHE A 27 -1.22 -6.80 -5.79
N VAL A 28 -0.21 -6.03 -6.22
CA VAL A 28 0.62 -6.43 -7.38
C VAL A 28 1.37 -7.75 -7.13
N ASN A 29 1.70 -8.07 -5.88
CA ASN A 29 2.41 -9.30 -5.52
C ASN A 29 1.51 -10.47 -5.09
N PHE A 30 0.18 -10.32 -5.11
CA PHE A 30 -0.76 -11.33 -4.60
C PHE A 30 -0.45 -12.74 -5.12
N LYS A 31 -0.30 -12.91 -6.44
CA LYS A 31 -0.01 -14.23 -7.05
C LYS A 31 1.32 -14.81 -6.58
N ASN A 32 2.36 -13.98 -6.43
CA ASN A 32 3.67 -14.40 -5.97
C ASN A 32 3.62 -14.84 -4.52
N LEU A 33 2.91 -14.09 -3.67
CA LEU A 33 2.75 -14.37 -2.25
C LEU A 33 1.93 -15.64 -2.01
N VAL A 34 0.80 -15.81 -2.71
CA VAL A 34 -0.01 -17.04 -2.65
C VAL A 34 0.83 -18.25 -3.06
N ARG A 35 1.62 -18.13 -4.13
CA ARG A 35 2.45 -19.23 -4.63
C ARG A 35 3.58 -19.60 -3.67
N SER A 36 4.28 -18.63 -3.10
CA SER A 36 5.44 -18.87 -2.23
C SER A 36 5.03 -19.34 -0.83
N SER A 37 3.97 -18.76 -0.26
CA SER A 37 3.44 -19.12 1.06
C SER A 37 2.56 -20.36 1.05
N ARG A 38 2.01 -20.73 -0.12
CA ARG A 38 0.95 -21.75 -0.26
C ARG A 38 -0.29 -21.43 0.59
N ALA A 39 -0.53 -20.15 0.87
CA ALA A 39 -1.70 -19.70 1.62
C ALA A 39 -3.00 -20.11 0.90
N LYS A 40 -3.99 -20.50 1.68
CA LYS A 40 -5.38 -20.70 1.23
C LYS A 40 -6.24 -19.65 1.89
N LEU A 41 -7.34 -19.28 1.23
CA LEU A 41 -8.32 -18.40 1.86
C LEU A 41 -8.91 -19.06 3.11
N PRO A 42 -9.19 -18.29 4.17
CA PRO A 42 -8.86 -16.87 4.34
C PRO A 42 -7.40 -16.66 4.82
N PHE A 43 -6.74 -15.59 4.36
CA PHE A 43 -5.40 -15.22 4.83
C PHE A 43 -5.14 -13.71 4.74
N GLY A 44 -4.21 -13.21 5.55
CA GLY A 44 -3.82 -11.80 5.56
C GLY A 44 -2.37 -11.57 5.15
N ILE A 45 -2.09 -10.41 4.58
CA ILE A 45 -0.74 -9.91 4.33
C ILE A 45 -0.58 -8.56 5.01
N GLY A 46 0.31 -8.49 6.00
CA GLY A 46 0.66 -7.25 6.69
C GLY A 46 1.89 -6.59 6.07
N GLN A 47 1.86 -5.26 5.94
CA GLN A 47 3.02 -4.48 5.52
C GLN A 47 3.18 -3.24 6.40
N ILE A 48 4.42 -2.99 6.80
CA ILE A 48 4.82 -1.76 7.50
C ILE A 48 5.73 -0.97 6.57
N GLY A 49 5.48 0.32 6.42
CA GLY A 49 6.41 1.17 5.69
C GLY A 49 5.97 2.61 5.53
N LYS A 50 6.88 3.40 4.97
CA LYS A 50 6.65 4.82 4.67
C LYS A 50 5.70 5.03 3.50
N SER A 51 4.89 6.06 3.61
CA SER A 51 3.96 6.56 2.62
C SER A 51 4.05 8.07 2.49
N PHE A 52 3.75 8.59 1.30
CA PHE A 52 3.96 9.99 0.98
C PHE A 52 2.72 10.65 0.37
N ARG A 53 2.18 11.66 1.07
CA ARG A 53 1.02 12.44 0.61
C ARG A 53 1.44 13.86 0.32
N ASN A 54 1.17 14.34 -0.89
CA ASN A 54 1.53 15.70 -1.30
C ASN A 54 0.53 16.72 -0.71
N GLU A 55 0.56 16.86 0.60
CA GLU A 55 -0.32 17.72 1.38
C GLU A 55 -0.01 19.20 1.12
N ILE A 56 -1.04 19.97 0.73
CA ILE A 56 -0.90 21.39 0.33
C ILE A 56 -0.55 22.23 1.56
N THR A 57 -1.24 22.00 2.67
CA THR A 57 -1.02 22.73 3.94
C THR A 57 -0.84 21.73 5.08
N PRO A 58 0.42 21.39 5.44
CA PRO A 58 0.71 20.64 6.65
C PRO A 58 0.16 21.38 7.88
N ARG A 59 -0.51 20.65 8.76
CA ARG A 59 -1.20 21.20 9.95
C ARG A 59 -1.22 20.14 11.06
N ASP A 60 -1.43 20.60 12.29
CA ASP A 60 -1.71 19.72 13.43
C ASP A 60 -0.60 18.67 13.68
N PHE A 61 0.67 19.10 13.59
CA PHE A 61 1.86 18.31 13.89
C PHE A 61 1.89 16.93 13.19
N ILE A 62 1.55 15.85 13.89
CA ILE A 62 1.54 14.48 13.35
C ILE A 62 0.30 14.16 12.48
N PHE A 63 -0.78 14.94 12.56
CA PHE A 63 -2.04 14.59 11.88
C PHE A 63 -2.02 14.87 10.38
N ARG A 64 -1.27 15.88 9.92
CA ARG A 64 -1.13 16.19 8.49
C ARG A 64 0.32 16.43 8.11
N THR A 65 1.02 15.33 7.82
CA THR A 65 2.41 15.34 7.33
C THR A 65 2.48 14.89 5.87
N ARG A 66 3.65 15.10 5.24
CA ARG A 66 3.94 14.65 3.88
C ARG A 66 4.57 13.27 3.80
N GLU A 67 5.16 12.81 4.90
CA GLU A 67 5.79 11.50 5.08
C GLU A 67 5.37 10.97 6.44
N PHE A 68 4.97 9.70 6.47
CA PHE A 68 4.60 8.97 7.70
C PHE A 68 4.71 7.47 7.44
N GLU A 69 4.70 6.68 8.52
CA GLU A 69 4.67 5.22 8.45
C GLU A 69 3.24 4.71 8.62
N GLN A 70 2.90 3.67 7.86
CA GLN A 70 1.65 2.96 7.98
C GLN A 70 1.90 1.50 8.29
N MET A 71 0.99 0.92 9.04
CA MET A 71 0.87 -0.52 9.25
C MET A 71 -0.45 -0.91 8.61
N GLU A 72 -0.42 -1.59 7.47
CA GLU A 72 -1.61 -2.00 6.73
C GLU A 72 -1.72 -3.53 6.70
N LEU A 73 -2.95 -4.02 6.72
CA LEU A 73 -3.29 -5.44 6.62
C LEU A 73 -4.31 -5.61 5.50
N GLU A 74 -3.94 -6.37 4.48
CA GLU A 74 -4.87 -6.81 3.44
C GLU A 74 -5.32 -8.23 3.76
N PHE A 75 -6.60 -8.38 4.13
CA PHE A 75 -7.19 -9.67 4.47
C PHE A 75 -8.04 -10.21 3.31
N PHE A 76 -7.60 -11.33 2.75
CA PHE A 76 -8.26 -11.99 1.63
C PHE A 76 -9.18 -13.09 2.15
N CYS A 77 -10.45 -13.02 1.81
CA CYS A 77 -11.49 -13.98 2.18
C CYS A 77 -12.46 -14.24 1.01
N GLU A 78 -13.36 -15.21 1.16
CA GLU A 78 -14.48 -15.36 0.23
C GLU A 78 -15.51 -14.24 0.45
N GLU A 79 -16.21 -13.84 -0.62
CA GLU A 79 -17.20 -12.76 -0.58
C GLU A 79 -18.27 -12.96 0.51
N LYS A 80 -18.74 -14.21 0.67
CA LYS A 80 -19.74 -14.58 1.68
C LYS A 80 -19.28 -14.31 3.13
N ASP A 81 -17.98 -14.33 3.38
CA ASP A 81 -17.39 -14.18 4.72
C ASP A 81 -16.87 -12.74 4.94
N SER A 82 -16.94 -11.87 3.92
CA SER A 82 -16.40 -10.50 3.94
C SER A 82 -16.93 -9.67 5.11
N ASN A 83 -18.24 -9.72 5.38
CA ASN A 83 -18.84 -8.98 6.49
C ASN A 83 -18.37 -9.49 7.87
N GLU A 84 -18.16 -10.79 8.01
CA GLU A 84 -17.67 -11.38 9.26
C GLU A 84 -16.24 -10.89 9.54
N PHE A 85 -15.36 -11.00 8.55
CA PHE A 85 -13.97 -10.56 8.70
C PHE A 85 -13.83 -9.05 8.81
N TYR A 86 -14.68 -8.26 8.15
CA TYR A 86 -14.70 -6.81 8.31
C TYR A 86 -15.08 -6.36 9.73
N GLN A 87 -15.93 -7.12 10.42
CA GLN A 87 -16.25 -6.82 11.83
C GLN A 87 -15.17 -7.33 12.80
N TYR A 88 -14.42 -8.36 12.40
CA TYR A 88 -13.38 -8.94 13.23
C TYR A 88 -12.10 -8.07 13.27
N TRP A 89 -11.71 -7.48 12.14
CA TRP A 89 -10.52 -6.64 11.99
C TRP A 89 -10.81 -5.17 12.29
#